data_AF-A0A372M3V0-F1
#
_entry.id   AF-A0A372M3V0-F1
#
_cell.length_a   1.000
_cell.length_b   1.000
_cell.length_c   1.000
_cell.angle_alpha   90.00
_cell.angle_beta   90.00
_cell.angle_gamma   90.00
#
_symmetry.space_group_name_H-M   'P 1'
#
loop_
_entity.id
_entity.type
_entity.pdbx_description
1 polymer ?
#
loop_
_entity_poly.entity_id
_entity_poly.type
_entity_poly.pdbx_seq_one_letter_code
_entity_poly.pdbx_strand_id
1 'polypeptide(L)'
;MTANASSSRLLAGLSPEQRARLTVELARRKAAAKPNAIPALPRPEAGPDGAAPEWSFAASPGQERLWYLHQLEPDSTAYVLPIVLRLRGVVDVGVLEGALGLVVERHEVLRT
;
A
#
# COMPACT_ATOMS: atom_id res chain seq x y z
N MET A 1 -18.68 9.74 -7.46
CA MET A 1 -18.84 8.72 -6.39
C MET A 1 -19.14 7.36 -7.00
N THR A 2 -18.23 6.80 -7.79
CA THR A 2 -18.45 5.57 -8.58
C THR A 2 -17.18 4.71 -8.54
N ALA A 3 -16.95 4.05 -7.41
CA ALA A 3 -15.93 3.00 -7.30
C ALA A 3 -16.38 1.95 -6.26
N ASN A 4 -17.44 1.18 -6.57
CA ASN A 4 -17.86 0.06 -5.72
C ASN A 4 -18.37 -1.17 -6.51
N ALA A 5 -18.11 -1.25 -7.82
CA ALA A 5 -18.55 -2.36 -8.66
C ALA A 5 -17.45 -3.44 -8.89
N SER A 6 -16.21 -3.17 -8.49
CA SER A 6 -15.06 -4.07 -8.67
C SER A 6 -14.75 -4.88 -7.40
N SER A 7 -14.88 -4.26 -6.21
CA SER A 7 -14.74 -4.94 -4.91
C SER A 7 -15.77 -6.03 -4.67
N SER A 8 -16.99 -5.88 -5.20
CA SER A 8 -18.07 -6.87 -5.08
C SER A 8 -17.87 -8.08 -6.00
N ARG A 9 -17.20 -7.91 -7.14
CA ARG A 9 -16.88 -9.01 -8.07
C ARG A 9 -15.73 -9.90 -7.59
N LEU A 10 -14.69 -9.30 -7.00
CA LEU A 10 -13.57 -10.06 -6.42
C LEU A 10 -14.00 -10.90 -5.20
N LEU A 11 -14.96 -10.40 -4.40
CA LEU A 11 -15.55 -11.19 -3.30
C LEU A 11 -16.45 -12.33 -3.81
N ALA A 12 -17.04 -12.20 -5.00
CA ALA A 12 -17.92 -13.20 -5.60
C ALA A 12 -17.15 -14.42 -6.13
N GLY A 13 -15.89 -14.25 -6.54
CA GLY A 13 -15.01 -15.32 -7.05
C GLY A 13 -14.37 -16.20 -5.98
N LEU A 14 -14.44 -15.82 -4.71
CA LEU A 14 -13.83 -16.60 -3.61
C LEU A 14 -14.62 -17.88 -3.36
N SER A 15 -13.93 -19.01 -3.21
CA SER A 15 -14.54 -20.23 -2.67
C SER A 15 -15.05 -19.98 -1.23
N PRO A 16 -16.06 -20.75 -0.76
CA PRO A 16 -16.56 -20.64 0.60
C PRO A 16 -15.46 -20.73 1.68
N GLU A 17 -14.43 -21.55 1.43
CA GLU A 17 -13.29 -21.71 2.34
C GLU A 17 -12.41 -20.47 2.42
N GLN A 18 -12.13 -19.82 1.28
CA GLN A 18 -11.33 -18.59 1.24
C GLN A 18 -12.06 -17.43 1.92
N ARG A 19 -13.39 -17.33 1.77
CA ARG A 19 -14.23 -16.35 2.48
C ARG A 19 -14.24 -16.59 3.99
N ALA A 20 -14.35 -17.85 4.41
CA ALA A 20 -14.34 -18.21 5.83
C ALA A 20 -13.00 -17.87 6.48
N ARG A 21 -11.87 -18.19 5.82
CA ARG A 21 -10.53 -17.82 6.29
C ARG A 21 -10.34 -16.30 6.38
N LEU A 22 -10.77 -15.57 5.36
CA LEU A 22 -10.70 -14.10 5.34
C LEU A 22 -11.53 -13.48 6.48
N THR A 23 -12.71 -14.03 6.75
CA THR A 23 -13.60 -13.51 7.79
C THR A 23 -13.01 -13.74 9.19
N VAL A 24 -12.44 -14.93 9.44
CA VAL A 24 -11.78 -15.26 10.70
C VAL A 24 -10.56 -14.37 10.94
N GLU A 25 -9.74 -14.13 9.91
CA GLU A 25 -8.54 -13.31 10.02
C GLU A 25 -8.86 -11.82 10.27
N LEU A 26 -9.85 -11.28 9.54
CA LEU A 26 -10.30 -9.90 9.74
C LEU A 26 -10.96 -9.70 11.12
N ALA A 27 -11.71 -10.69 11.62
CA ALA A 27 -12.34 -10.62 12.95
C ALA A 27 -11.30 -10.61 14.07
N ARG A 28 -10.26 -11.45 13.98
CA ARG A 28 -9.14 -11.46 14.93
C ARG A 28 -8.41 -10.12 14.97
N ARG A 29 -8.20 -9.47 13.81
CA ARG A 29 -7.54 -8.16 13.73
C ARG A 29 -8.40 -7.01 14.20
N LYS A 30 -9.71 -7.01 13.93
CA LYS A 30 -10.64 -5.99 14.47
C LYS A 30 -10.65 -6.00 16.00
N ALA A 31 -10.47 -7.16 16.62
CA ALA A 31 -10.32 -7.29 18.07
C ALA A 31 -8.97 -6.78 18.60
N ALA A 32 -7.93 -6.74 17.76
CA ALA A 32 -6.57 -6.29 18.12
C ALA A 32 -6.29 -4.81 17.81
N ALA A 33 -7.07 -4.17 16.93
CA ALA A 33 -6.86 -2.78 16.52
C ALA A 33 -7.43 -1.78 17.54
N LYS A 34 -6.57 -0.91 18.11
CA LYS A 34 -7.03 0.28 18.86
C LYS A 34 -7.58 1.34 17.90
N PRO A 35 -8.72 2.00 18.21
CA PRO A 35 -9.33 2.95 17.29
C PRO A 35 -8.54 4.26 17.26
N ASN A 36 -8.17 4.69 16.05
CA ASN A 36 -7.75 6.04 15.67
C ASN A 36 -6.67 6.73 16.52
N ALA A 37 -5.42 6.50 16.14
CA ALA A 37 -4.43 7.57 16.05
C ALA A 37 -3.57 7.25 14.82
N ILE A 38 -3.38 8.20 13.90
CA ILE A 38 -2.23 8.15 13.00
C ILE A 38 -1.09 8.74 13.84
N PRO A 39 -0.20 7.93 14.44
CA PRO A 39 0.91 8.49 15.17
C PRO A 39 1.85 9.08 14.13
N ALA A 40 2.31 10.31 14.31
CA ALA A 40 3.50 10.76 13.59
C ALA A 40 4.62 9.79 13.98
N LEU A 41 5.06 8.94 13.04
CA LEU A 41 6.16 8.02 13.30
C LEU A 41 7.42 8.87 13.50
N PRO A 42 8.07 8.84 14.68
CA PRO A 42 9.34 9.52 14.86
C PRO A 42 10.36 8.93 13.88
N ARG A 43 11.23 9.78 13.32
CA ARG A 43 12.39 9.33 12.55
C ARG A 43 13.19 8.36 13.44
N PRO A 44 13.41 7.09 13.03
CA PRO A 44 14.19 6.16 13.85
C PRO A 44 15.64 6.67 13.90
N GLU A 45 16.10 7.06 15.08
CA GLU A 45 17.54 7.22 15.31
C GLU A 45 18.18 5.84 15.38
N ALA A 46 19.38 5.69 14.81
CA ALA A 46 20.12 4.45 14.87
C ALA A 46 20.30 4.03 16.34
N GLY A 47 20.04 2.75 16.64
CA GLY A 47 20.26 2.21 17.98
C GLY A 47 21.74 2.37 18.40
N PRO A 48 22.02 2.39 19.72
CA PRO A 48 23.35 2.69 20.26
C PRO A 48 24.51 1.83 19.71
N ASP A 49 24.20 0.68 19.11
CA ASP A 49 25.17 -0.30 18.64
C ASP A 49 25.32 -0.35 17.10
N GLY A 50 24.70 0.56 16.35
CA GLY A 50 24.77 0.58 14.88
C GLY A 50 24.03 -0.58 14.19
N ALA A 51 23.23 -1.35 14.94
CA ALA A 51 22.34 -2.36 14.38
C ALA A 51 21.26 -1.70 13.51
N ALA A 52 20.97 -2.30 12.35
CA ALA A 52 19.88 -1.87 11.50
C ALA A 52 18.58 -1.84 12.33
N PRO A 53 17.81 -0.74 12.32
CA PRO A 53 16.58 -0.68 13.09
C PRO A 53 15.66 -1.85 12.75
N GLU A 54 14.84 -2.25 13.71
CA GLU A 54 13.81 -3.26 13.52
C GLU A 54 12.67 -2.64 12.67
N TRP A 55 12.93 -2.37 11.37
CA TRP A 55 12.00 -1.70 10.45
C TRP A 55 10.85 -2.63 10.02
N SER A 56 10.07 -3.17 10.96
CA SER A 56 8.80 -3.84 10.65
C SER A 56 7.64 -2.97 11.13
N PHE A 57 7.22 -2.04 10.27
CA PHE A 57 5.95 -1.36 10.47
C PHE A 57 4.81 -2.31 10.08
N ALA A 58 3.83 -2.46 10.95
CA ALA A 58 2.62 -3.20 10.62
C ALA A 58 1.90 -2.52 9.44
N ALA A 59 1.51 -3.31 8.45
CA ALA A 59 0.71 -2.82 7.33
C ALA A 59 -0.63 -2.26 7.85
N SER A 60 -1.08 -1.16 7.27
CA SER A 60 -2.43 -0.66 7.54
C SER A 60 -3.49 -1.68 7.05
N PRO A 61 -4.71 -1.67 7.61
CA PRO A 61 -5.77 -2.58 7.17
C PRO A 61 -6.07 -2.50 5.66
N GLY A 62 -5.87 -1.33 5.04
CA GLY A 62 -5.99 -1.14 3.60
C GLY A 62 -4.87 -1.84 2.81
N GLN A 63 -3.63 -1.70 3.27
CA GLN A 63 -2.47 -2.37 2.66
C GLN A 63 -2.58 -3.90 2.79
N GLU A 64 -2.98 -4.41 3.95
CA GLU A 64 -3.18 -5.86 4.17
C GLU A 64 -4.26 -6.44 3.23
N ARG A 65 -5.36 -5.69 3.03
CA ARG A 65 -6.41 -6.08 2.09
C ARG A 65 -5.87 -6.15 0.66
N LEU A 66 -5.13 -5.13 0.22
CA LEU A 66 -4.56 -5.10 -1.13
C LEU A 66 -3.52 -6.20 -1.34
N TRP A 67 -2.67 -6.43 -0.33
CA TRP A 67 -1.72 -7.54 -0.33
C TRP A 67 -2.44 -8.89 -0.49
N TYR A 68 -3.50 -9.12 0.29
CA TYR A 68 -4.28 -10.36 0.18
C TYR A 68 -4.94 -10.52 -1.20
N LEU A 69 -5.48 -9.43 -1.77
CA LEU A 69 -6.05 -9.46 -3.12
C LEU A 69 -4.98 -9.76 -4.19
N HIS A 70 -3.78 -9.21 -4.05
CA HIS A 70 -2.66 -9.52 -4.94
C HIS A 70 -2.24 -11.00 -4.82
N GLN A 71 -2.21 -11.57 -3.62
CA GLN A 71 -1.91 -13.01 -3.44
C GLN A 71 -2.96 -13.93 -4.08
N LEU A 72 -4.22 -13.49 -4.19
CA LEU A 72 -5.29 -14.26 -4.82
C LEU A 72 -5.26 -14.19 -6.35
N GLU A 73 -4.94 -13.02 -6.90
CA GLU A 73 -4.86 -12.77 -8.35
C GLU A 73 -3.59 -11.97 -8.68
N PRO A 74 -2.40 -12.62 -8.74
CA PRO A 74 -1.12 -11.92 -8.90
C PRO A 74 -1.01 -11.11 -10.20
N ASP A 75 -1.66 -11.58 -11.26
CA ASP A 75 -1.64 -10.94 -12.58
C ASP A 75 -2.70 -9.84 -12.74
N SER A 76 -3.49 -9.57 -11.69
CA SER A 76 -4.56 -8.58 -11.74
C SER A 76 -4.03 -7.15 -11.76
N THR A 77 -4.48 -6.36 -12.75
CA THR A 77 -4.15 -4.93 -12.86
C THR A 77 -5.21 -4.03 -12.20
N ALA A 78 -6.19 -4.60 -11.50
CA ALA A 78 -7.34 -3.89 -10.96
C ALA A 78 -6.99 -2.74 -9.99
N TYR A 79 -5.80 -2.77 -9.39
CA TYR A 79 -5.29 -1.77 -8.45
C TYR A 79 -4.07 -1.01 -8.96
N VAL A 80 -3.71 -1.16 -10.24
CA VAL A 80 -2.73 -0.29 -10.90
C VAL A 80 -3.41 1.05 -11.22
N LEU A 81 -2.78 2.16 -10.82
CA LEU A 81 -3.27 3.52 -11.07
C LEU A 81 -2.38 4.19 -12.13
N PRO A 82 -2.67 4.04 -13.43
CA PRO A 82 -1.92 4.72 -14.47
C PRO A 82 -2.23 6.22 -14.45
N ILE A 83 -1.19 7.04 -14.46
CA ILE A 83 -1.32 8.50 -14.58
C ILE A 83 -0.61 8.93 -15.87
N VAL A 84 -1.33 9.67 -16.73
CA VAL A 84 -0.81 10.22 -17.98
C VAL A 84 -0.95 11.74 -17.93
N LEU A 85 0.17 12.44 -18.14
CA LEU A 85 0.21 13.90 -18.10
C LEU A 85 0.69 14.43 -19.46
N ARG A 86 -0.02 15.43 -19.99
CA ARG A 86 0.42 16.17 -21.19
C ARG A 86 1.07 17.47 -20.78
N LEU A 87 2.39 17.54 -20.91
CA LEU A 87 3.16 18.76 -20.71
C LEU A 87 3.19 19.58 -22.01
N ARG A 88 3.18 20.91 -21.89
CA ARG A 88 3.27 21.84 -23.02
C ARG A 88 4.40 22.83 -22.78
N GLY A 89 5.15 23.15 -23.82
CA GLY A 89 6.31 24.03 -23.76
C GLY A 89 7.62 23.24 -23.82
N VAL A 90 8.74 23.92 -23.52
CA VAL A 90 10.05 23.30 -23.48
C VAL A 90 10.18 22.48 -22.20
N VAL A 91 10.43 21.18 -22.33
CA VAL A 91 10.66 20.26 -21.21
C VAL A 91 12.10 19.77 -21.30
N ASP A 92 12.87 20.02 -20.25
CA ASP A 92 14.16 19.36 -20.05
C ASP A 92 13.90 18.02 -19.36
N VAL A 93 14.14 16.93 -20.10
CA VAL A 93 13.89 15.56 -19.63
C VAL A 93 14.81 15.21 -18.46
N GLY A 94 16.08 15.63 -18.49
CA GLY A 94 17.03 15.32 -17.41
C GLY A 94 16.66 15.99 -16.10
N VAL A 95 16.18 17.24 -16.16
CA VAL A 95 15.65 17.95 -14.98
C VAL A 95 14.38 17.27 -14.45
N LEU A 96 13.48 16.83 -15.33
CA LEU A 96 12.25 16.14 -14.93
C LEU A 96 12.55 14.78 -14.28
N GLU A 97 13.46 13.99 -14.84
CA GLU A 97 13.91 12.72 -14.26
C GLU A 97 14.53 12.93 -12.87
N GLY A 98 15.42 13.92 -12.75
CA GLY A 98 16.02 14.28 -11.46
C GLY A 98 14.97 14.69 -10.42
N ALA A 99 13.99 15.50 -10.81
CA ALA A 99 12.91 15.93 -9.93
C ALA A 99 12.03 14.74 -9.48
N LEU A 100 11.70 13.81 -10.38
CA LEU A 100 10.95 12.59 -10.03
C LEU A 100 11.76 11.68 -9.10
N GLY A 101 13.08 11.56 -9.34
CA GLY A 101 13.99 10.85 -8.45
C GLY A 101 13.96 11.41 -7.02
N LEU A 102 13.99 12.74 -6.87
CA LEU A 102 13.87 13.39 -5.56
C LEU A 102 12.52 13.12 -4.87
N VAL A 103 11.43 12.99 -5.64
CA VAL A 103 10.13 12.61 -5.08
C VAL A 103 10.16 11.18 -4.54
N VAL A 104 10.75 10.23 -5.28
CA VAL A 104 10.91 8.83 -4.85
C VAL A 104 11.80 8.73 -3.60
N GLU A 105 12.92 9.45 -3.58
CA GLU A 105 13.81 9.49 -2.42
C GLU A 105 13.09 10.03 -1.17
N ARG A 106 12.32 11.11 -1.34
CA ARG A 106 11.58 11.75 -0.23
C ARG A 106 10.45 10.90 0.34
N HIS A 107 9.78 10.08 -0.45
CA HIS A 107 8.59 9.34 -0.03
C HIS A 107 8.90 7.86 0.15
N GLU A 108 9.04 7.41 1.40
CA GLU A 108 9.36 6.01 1.73
C GLU A 108 8.38 5.01 1.09
N VAL A 109 7.09 5.34 1.03
CA VAL A 109 6.05 4.48 0.43
C VAL A 109 6.26 4.16 -1.05
N LEU A 110 7.08 4.93 -1.77
CA LEU A 110 7.43 4.66 -3.17
C LEU A 110 8.64 3.71 -3.31
N ARG A 111 9.24 3.27 -2.19
CA ARG A 111 10.42 2.42 -2.11
C ARG A 111 10.19 1.16 -1.25
N THR A 112 8.94 0.83 -0.93
CA THR A 112 8.52 -0.36 -0.15
C THR A 112 8.02 -1.48 -1.03
#